data_AF-A0A316VBZ7-F1
#
_entry.id   AF-A0A316VBZ7-F1
#
_cell.length_a   1.000
_cell.length_b   1.000
_cell.length_c   1.000
_cell.angle_alpha   90.00
_cell.angle_beta   90.00
_cell.angle_gamma   90.00
#
_symmetry.space_group_name_H-M   'P 1'
#
loop_
_entity.id
_entity.type
_entity.pdbx_description
1 polymer ?
#
loop_
_entity_poly.entity_id
_entity_poly.type
_entity_poly.pdbx_seq_one_letter_code
_entity_poly.pdbx_strand_id
1 'polypeptide(L)'
;MSARVREIAATKNCTGPGYSVEGSEELRYTYSFTDDVFNSQKENLASFYKKWGRVLVLLDENVHEIYGDKIRAYFKAFGIPPTLHVFKGGELHKTMDTMLEFVDAMDSFGLIRKEPVLVVGGGLASDVAGYACASYRRSTNYIRVGTTLIALIDAAISIKVGINHKKLKNRLGAYHAPMHTFLDFDFLKTLPEGQTRNGFAEIMKISHCAEKPTWDLLVKYGPQLIKTGFGRKIEAGGNAELKNAADEICRRAILKMLQLESGNLHEIGLDRVIASGHGISPTLELAPFPPLRHGHAITVDMSYTITMSHARGLLTDAERDEWFTLANAVGLTMDHPSLDEELLHRSVEAIMKTRDGLQRFVLAGPYGKCMFANDISKEEFNSVLKTHKAYVKSRFPSYPGEGQDAYADAGDLGADPEVLKQNGHAKMEQPPSTKIAHSNGVHPPQPVKVAVA
;
A
#
# COMPACT_ATOMS: atom_id res chain seq x y z
N MET A 1 21.34 -5.86 -20.56
CA MET A 1 22.19 -4.98 -19.73
C MET A 1 23.30 -4.45 -20.62
N SER A 2 23.60 -3.16 -20.54
CA SER A 2 24.79 -2.57 -21.15
C SER A 2 25.46 -1.67 -20.13
N ALA A 3 26.79 -1.60 -20.16
CA ALA A 3 27.56 -0.72 -19.31
C ALA A 3 28.78 -0.17 -20.05
N ARG A 4 29.17 1.05 -19.70
CA ARG A 4 30.39 1.71 -20.16
C ARG A 4 31.25 2.03 -18.94
N VAL A 5 32.55 1.76 -19.06
CA VAL A 5 33.54 2.13 -18.05
C VAL A 5 34.48 3.16 -18.68
N ARG A 6 34.77 4.25 -17.95
CA ARG A 6 35.69 5.29 -18.38
C ARG A 6 36.67 5.61 -17.26
N GLU A 7 37.89 5.94 -17.61
CA GLU A 7 38.85 6.51 -16.65
C GLU A 7 38.47 7.98 -16.35
N ILE A 8 38.63 8.40 -15.09
CA ILE A 8 38.44 9.79 -14.66
C ILE A 8 39.75 10.32 -14.08
N ALA A 9 40.00 11.62 -14.29
CA ALA A 9 41.24 12.25 -13.85
C ALA A 9 41.43 12.15 -12.33
N ALA A 10 42.70 12.04 -11.90
CA ALA A 10 43.07 12.10 -10.50
C ALA A 10 42.67 13.45 -9.90
N THR A 11 42.16 13.45 -8.66
CA THR A 11 42.00 14.69 -7.89
C THR A 11 43.23 14.93 -7.02
N LYS A 12 43.35 16.13 -6.44
CA LYS A 12 44.44 16.50 -5.51
C LYS A 12 44.61 15.56 -4.30
N ASN A 13 43.59 14.75 -3.99
CA ASN A 13 43.59 13.82 -2.88
C ASN A 13 43.76 12.34 -3.31
N CYS A 14 43.97 12.07 -4.60
CA CYS A 14 44.09 10.72 -5.15
C CYS A 14 45.53 10.43 -5.58
N THR A 15 45.96 9.16 -5.45
CA THR A 15 47.28 8.70 -5.91
C THR A 15 47.34 8.40 -7.41
N GLY A 16 46.22 8.51 -8.12
CA GLY A 16 46.10 8.25 -9.56
C GLY A 16 44.67 8.45 -10.10
N PRO A 17 44.44 8.20 -11.40
CA PRO A 17 43.12 8.23 -12.02
C PRO A 17 42.14 7.22 -11.38
N GLY A 18 40.84 7.53 -11.45
CA GLY A 18 39.76 6.63 -11.02
C GLY A 18 38.97 6.06 -12.21
N TYR A 19 37.84 5.41 -11.92
CA TYR A 19 36.93 4.92 -12.95
C TYR A 19 35.49 5.38 -12.69
N SER A 20 34.76 5.70 -13.75
CA SER A 20 33.30 5.87 -13.73
C SER A 20 32.62 4.71 -14.47
N VAL A 21 31.46 4.30 -13.97
CA VAL A 21 30.63 3.25 -14.56
C VAL A 21 29.25 3.82 -14.81
N GLU A 22 28.76 3.67 -16.04
CA GLU A 22 27.41 4.03 -16.44
C GLU A 22 26.77 2.80 -17.08
N GLY A 23 25.70 2.28 -16.47
CA GLY A 23 25.01 1.09 -16.96
C GLY A 23 23.50 1.22 -16.92
N SER A 24 22.83 0.36 -17.68
CA SER A 24 21.38 0.25 -17.70
C SER A 24 20.91 -1.20 -17.63
N GLU A 25 19.84 -1.40 -16.88
CA GLU A 25 19.10 -2.65 -16.80
C GLU A 25 17.65 -2.40 -17.22
N GLU A 26 17.06 -3.39 -17.89
CA GLU A 26 15.69 -3.30 -18.36
C GLU A 26 14.74 -3.90 -17.33
N LEU A 27 13.70 -3.17 -16.97
CA LEU A 27 12.63 -3.63 -16.11
C LEU A 27 11.40 -3.98 -16.96
N ARG A 28 10.97 -5.25 -16.93
CA ARG A 28 9.77 -5.73 -17.61
C ARG A 28 8.90 -6.54 -16.67
N TYR A 29 7.61 -6.22 -16.66
CA TYR A 29 6.58 -6.95 -15.92
C TYR A 29 5.23 -6.75 -16.60
N THR A 30 4.27 -7.63 -16.32
CA THR A 30 2.98 -7.66 -17.03
C THR A 30 1.83 -7.97 -16.08
N TYR A 31 0.62 -7.61 -16.49
CA TYR A 31 -0.62 -7.88 -15.77
C TYR A 31 -1.59 -8.61 -16.69
N SER A 32 -2.44 -9.47 -16.14
CA SER A 32 -3.55 -10.05 -16.89
C SER A 32 -4.80 -10.13 -16.04
N PHE A 33 -5.88 -9.55 -16.55
CA PHE A 33 -7.22 -9.74 -16.02
C PHE A 33 -7.70 -11.15 -16.39
N THR A 34 -8.11 -11.92 -15.41
CA THR A 34 -8.61 -13.29 -15.62
C THR A 34 -9.76 -13.53 -14.67
N ASP A 35 -10.78 -14.26 -15.13
CA ASP A 35 -11.79 -14.82 -14.22
C ASP A 35 -11.38 -16.24 -13.89
N ASP A 36 -11.33 -16.58 -12.61
CA ASP A 36 -10.92 -17.89 -12.09
C ASP A 36 -9.52 -18.34 -12.56
N VAL A 37 -8.48 -17.74 -11.97
CA VAL A 37 -7.06 -18.02 -12.29
C VAL A 37 -6.68 -19.49 -12.06
N PHE A 38 -7.38 -20.19 -11.16
CA PHE A 38 -7.17 -21.61 -10.85
C PHE A 38 -8.18 -22.52 -11.57
N ASN A 39 -8.75 -22.08 -12.70
CA ASN A 39 -9.58 -22.93 -13.55
C ASN A 39 -8.74 -23.98 -14.27
N SER A 40 -8.98 -25.26 -14.00
CA SER A 40 -8.19 -26.38 -14.56
C SER A 40 -8.27 -26.54 -16.08
N GLN A 41 -9.13 -25.78 -16.77
CA GLN A 41 -9.23 -25.73 -18.24
C GLN A 41 -8.42 -24.58 -18.85
N LYS A 42 -7.87 -23.65 -18.02
CA LYS A 42 -7.13 -22.47 -18.47
C LYS A 42 -5.65 -22.59 -18.08
N GLU A 43 -4.78 -22.77 -19.07
CA GLU A 43 -3.35 -22.99 -18.81
C GLU A 43 -2.53 -21.72 -18.52
N ASN A 44 -3.14 -20.54 -18.48
CA ASN A 44 -2.44 -19.26 -18.40
C ASN A 44 -1.42 -19.19 -17.26
N LEU A 45 -1.80 -19.53 -16.02
CA LEU A 45 -0.89 -19.57 -14.88
C LEU A 45 0.10 -20.74 -14.97
N ALA A 46 -0.37 -21.95 -15.28
CA ALA A 46 0.46 -23.15 -15.40
C ALA A 46 1.58 -23.01 -16.45
N SER A 47 1.35 -22.23 -17.51
CA SER A 47 2.33 -22.00 -18.58
C SER A 47 3.67 -21.44 -18.07
N PHE A 48 3.66 -20.62 -17.01
CA PHE A 48 4.87 -20.09 -16.37
C PHE A 48 5.70 -21.16 -15.65
N TYR A 49 5.07 -22.29 -15.30
CA TYR A 49 5.66 -23.37 -14.51
C TYR A 49 5.96 -24.64 -15.32
N LYS A 50 5.43 -24.78 -16.55
CA LYS A 50 5.66 -25.94 -17.43
C LYS A 50 7.15 -26.28 -17.61
N LYS A 51 8.00 -25.27 -17.81
CA LYS A 51 9.45 -25.45 -17.96
C LYS A 51 10.10 -26.06 -16.71
N TRP A 52 9.61 -25.71 -15.53
CA TRP A 52 10.18 -26.12 -14.26
C TRP A 52 9.62 -27.46 -13.78
N GLY A 53 8.39 -27.81 -14.18
CA GLY A 53 7.72 -29.06 -13.81
C GLY A 53 7.30 -29.13 -12.34
N ARG A 54 7.40 -28.01 -11.61
CA ARG A 54 7.02 -27.87 -10.19
C ARG A 54 6.75 -26.39 -9.89
N VAL A 55 6.17 -26.11 -8.72
CA VAL A 55 5.95 -24.74 -8.24
C VAL A 55 6.03 -24.68 -6.72
N LEU A 56 6.72 -23.66 -6.19
CA LEU A 56 6.60 -23.25 -4.79
C LEU A 56 5.53 -22.16 -4.70
N VAL A 57 4.52 -22.39 -3.87
CA VAL A 57 3.43 -21.45 -3.61
C VAL A 57 3.55 -20.95 -2.17
N LEU A 58 3.79 -19.65 -2.01
CA LEU A 58 3.61 -18.94 -0.74
C LEU A 58 2.14 -18.54 -0.66
N LEU A 59 1.39 -19.12 0.28
CA LEU A 59 -0.06 -19.05 0.33
C LEU A 59 -0.56 -18.60 1.70
N ASP A 60 -1.33 -17.51 1.72
CA ASP A 60 -1.99 -17.02 2.94
C ASP A 60 -2.93 -18.10 3.54
N GLU A 61 -2.91 -18.27 4.86
CA GLU A 61 -3.68 -19.32 5.56
C GLU A 61 -5.19 -19.24 5.32
N ASN A 62 -5.78 -18.04 5.32
CA ASN A 62 -7.23 -17.88 5.10
C ASN A 62 -7.57 -18.21 3.64
N VAL A 63 -6.70 -17.83 2.71
CA VAL A 63 -6.85 -18.20 1.29
C VAL A 63 -6.65 -19.71 1.11
N HIS A 64 -5.76 -20.34 1.87
CA HIS A 64 -5.56 -21.79 1.84
C HIS A 64 -6.81 -22.55 2.24
N GLU A 65 -7.47 -22.13 3.32
CA GLU A 65 -8.70 -22.76 3.81
C GLU A 65 -9.82 -22.75 2.76
N ILE A 66 -9.92 -21.68 1.97
CA ILE A 66 -10.99 -21.50 0.99
C ILE A 66 -10.62 -22.09 -0.38
N TYR A 67 -9.39 -21.88 -0.84
CA TYR A 67 -8.96 -22.13 -2.22
C TYR A 67 -7.82 -23.16 -2.36
N GLY A 68 -7.26 -23.68 -1.27
CA GLY A 68 -6.11 -24.59 -1.29
C GLY A 68 -6.35 -25.86 -2.12
N ASP A 69 -7.53 -26.47 -2.03
CA ASP A 69 -7.90 -27.62 -2.85
C ASP A 69 -8.01 -27.28 -4.33
N LYS A 70 -8.54 -26.10 -4.65
CA LYS A 70 -8.66 -25.61 -6.02
C LYS A 70 -7.28 -25.39 -6.64
N ILE A 71 -6.34 -24.79 -5.89
CA ILE A 71 -4.94 -24.61 -6.30
C ILE A 71 -4.28 -25.96 -6.58
N ARG A 72 -4.43 -26.93 -5.67
CA ARG A 72 -3.91 -28.30 -5.86
C ARG A 72 -4.49 -28.96 -7.11
N ALA A 73 -5.81 -28.88 -7.30
CA ALA A 73 -6.50 -29.46 -8.44
C ALA A 73 -6.07 -28.84 -9.77
N TYR A 74 -5.92 -27.51 -9.82
CA TYR A 74 -5.42 -26.77 -10.99
C TYR A 74 -4.06 -27.31 -11.43
N PHE A 75 -3.09 -27.30 -10.52
CA PHE A 75 -1.72 -27.69 -10.81
C PHE A 75 -1.59 -29.19 -11.12
N LYS A 76 -2.39 -30.04 -10.46
CA LYS A 76 -2.51 -31.47 -10.78
C LYS A 76 -3.01 -31.70 -12.22
N ALA A 77 -4.01 -30.94 -12.68
CA ALA A 77 -4.55 -31.07 -14.03
C ALA A 77 -3.51 -30.77 -15.12
N PHE A 78 -2.52 -29.94 -14.82
CA PHE A 78 -1.41 -29.62 -15.73
C PHE A 78 -0.13 -30.42 -15.45
N GLY A 79 -0.15 -31.40 -14.54
CA GLY A 79 1.02 -32.24 -14.23
C GLY A 79 2.18 -31.52 -13.55
N ILE A 80 1.91 -30.42 -12.83
CA ILE A 80 2.91 -29.58 -12.16
C ILE A 80 2.65 -29.68 -10.66
N PRO A 81 3.30 -30.60 -9.89
CA PRO A 81 3.05 -30.73 -8.46
C PRO A 81 3.34 -29.42 -7.70
N PRO A 82 2.39 -28.88 -6.92
CA PRO A 82 2.61 -27.70 -6.10
C PRO A 82 3.17 -28.08 -4.73
N THR A 83 4.19 -27.35 -4.27
CA THR A 83 4.61 -27.31 -2.87
C THR A 83 4.01 -26.06 -2.23
N LEU A 84 3.11 -26.23 -1.28
CA LEU A 84 2.46 -25.12 -0.59
C LEU A 84 3.21 -24.84 0.70
N HIS A 85 3.70 -23.62 0.85
CA HIS A 85 4.15 -23.06 2.11
C HIS A 85 3.07 -22.09 2.60
N VAL A 86 2.30 -22.54 3.59
CA VAL A 86 1.18 -21.79 4.15
C VAL A 86 1.67 -20.94 5.30
N PHE A 87 1.35 -19.64 5.28
CA PHE A 87 1.82 -18.68 6.27
C PHE A 87 0.66 -17.86 6.86
N LYS A 88 0.90 -17.29 8.04
CA LYS A 88 -0.06 -16.42 8.71
C LYS A 88 -0.09 -15.03 8.10
N GLY A 89 -1.28 -14.60 7.70
CA GLY A 89 -1.52 -13.26 7.19
C GLY A 89 -1.59 -12.20 8.29
N GLY A 90 -1.90 -10.96 7.89
CA GLY A 90 -2.16 -9.84 8.79
C GLY A 90 -0.94 -9.04 9.25
N GLU A 91 -1.13 -7.75 9.51
CA GLU A 91 -0.09 -6.72 9.62
C GLU A 91 0.99 -7.01 10.68
N LEU A 92 0.68 -7.78 11.73
CA LEU A 92 1.68 -8.18 12.75
C LEU A 92 2.72 -9.15 12.21
N HIS A 93 2.41 -9.87 11.13
CA HIS A 93 3.33 -10.77 10.42
C HIS A 93 4.07 -10.04 9.29
N LYS A 94 3.92 -8.71 9.15
CA LYS A 94 4.67 -7.92 8.17
C LYS A 94 6.07 -7.61 8.68
N THR A 95 6.87 -8.64 8.93
CA THR A 95 8.12 -8.57 9.71
C THR A 95 9.30 -9.22 8.99
N MET A 96 10.50 -9.04 9.54
CA MET A 96 11.70 -9.74 9.08
C MET A 96 11.59 -11.25 9.30
N ASP A 97 10.94 -11.68 10.39
CA ASP A 97 10.86 -13.12 10.72
C ASP A 97 10.05 -13.87 9.66
N THR A 98 8.90 -13.33 9.24
CA THR A 98 8.10 -13.89 8.13
C THR A 98 8.83 -13.80 6.79
N MET A 99 9.63 -12.77 6.57
CA MET A 99 10.49 -12.69 5.37
C MET A 99 11.54 -13.81 5.36
N LEU A 100 12.17 -14.09 6.50
CA LEU A 100 13.15 -15.17 6.65
C LEU A 100 12.51 -16.56 6.53
N GLU A 101 11.28 -16.74 7.05
CA GLU A 101 10.49 -17.96 6.84
C GLU A 101 10.30 -18.27 5.34
N PHE A 102 10.04 -17.24 4.52
CA PHE A 102 9.95 -17.41 3.06
C PHE A 102 11.30 -17.75 2.42
N VAL A 103 12.40 -17.21 2.94
CA VAL A 103 13.76 -17.58 2.51
C VAL A 103 14.02 -19.06 2.81
N ASP A 104 13.68 -19.52 4.01
CA ASP A 104 13.82 -20.93 4.41
C ASP A 104 12.96 -21.85 3.54
N ALA A 105 11.74 -21.42 3.17
CA ALA A 105 10.88 -22.14 2.24
C ALA A 105 11.49 -22.24 0.83
N MET A 106 12.09 -21.15 0.33
CA MET A 106 12.78 -21.13 -0.96
C MET A 106 14.02 -22.04 -0.97
N ASP A 107 14.81 -22.05 0.11
CA ASP A 107 15.97 -22.92 0.26
C ASP A 107 15.57 -24.39 0.39
N SER A 108 14.56 -24.70 1.21
CA SER A 108 14.03 -26.06 1.40
C SER A 108 13.45 -26.65 0.13
N PHE A 109 12.80 -25.83 -0.70
CA PHE A 109 12.31 -26.23 -2.03
C PHE A 109 13.45 -26.46 -3.04
N GLY A 110 14.66 -25.98 -2.74
CA GLY A 110 15.79 -25.98 -3.66
C GLY A 110 15.52 -25.08 -4.86
N LEU A 111 15.00 -23.87 -4.63
CA LEU A 111 14.65 -22.93 -5.70
C LEU A 111 15.88 -22.60 -6.55
N ILE A 112 15.77 -22.74 -7.87
CA ILE A 112 16.87 -22.38 -8.79
C ILE A 112 16.77 -20.92 -9.24
N ARG A 113 17.89 -20.31 -9.62
CA ARG A 113 18.05 -18.85 -9.70
C ARG A 113 16.97 -18.07 -10.47
N LYS A 114 16.38 -18.67 -11.50
CA LYS A 114 15.35 -18.01 -12.34
C LYS A 114 13.96 -18.64 -12.23
N GLU A 115 13.81 -19.67 -11.40
CA GLU A 115 12.51 -20.30 -11.12
C GLU A 115 11.64 -19.30 -10.33
N PRO A 116 10.43 -18.96 -10.82
CA PRO A 116 9.59 -18.01 -10.13
C PRO A 116 8.89 -18.65 -8.93
N VAL A 117 8.77 -17.90 -7.84
CA VAL A 117 7.87 -18.24 -6.72
C VAL A 117 6.45 -17.78 -7.07
N LEU A 118 5.42 -18.58 -6.74
CA LEU A 118 4.03 -18.12 -6.81
C LEU A 118 3.62 -17.53 -5.46
N VAL A 119 3.15 -16.30 -5.45
CA VAL A 119 2.65 -15.61 -4.25
C VAL A 119 1.15 -15.42 -4.38
N VAL A 120 0.38 -15.98 -3.43
CA VAL A 120 -1.09 -15.93 -3.44
C VAL A 120 -1.58 -15.38 -2.10
N GLY A 121 -2.17 -14.19 -2.10
CA GLY A 121 -2.62 -13.54 -0.87
C GLY A 121 -2.93 -12.05 -1.03
N GLY A 122 -3.07 -11.35 0.09
CA GLY A 122 -3.34 -9.91 0.13
C GLY A 122 -2.10 -9.04 -0.04
N GLY A 123 -2.18 -7.80 0.46
CA GLY A 123 -1.07 -6.83 0.41
C GLY A 123 0.18 -7.30 1.17
N LEU A 124 0.00 -7.89 2.36
CA LEU A 124 1.11 -8.46 3.13
C LEU A 124 1.87 -9.52 2.34
N ALA A 125 1.14 -10.48 1.74
CA ALA A 125 1.74 -11.54 0.94
C ALA A 125 2.61 -10.93 -0.19
N SER A 126 2.06 -9.96 -0.91
CA SER A 126 2.73 -9.28 -2.02
C SER A 126 4.00 -8.55 -1.57
N ASP A 127 3.94 -7.86 -0.44
CA ASP A 127 5.05 -7.06 0.08
C ASP A 127 6.15 -7.92 0.70
N VAL A 128 5.82 -8.83 1.62
CA VAL A 128 6.81 -9.62 2.36
C VAL A 128 7.48 -10.64 1.44
N ALA A 129 6.69 -11.38 0.64
CA ALA A 129 7.24 -12.35 -0.30
C ALA A 129 8.00 -11.65 -1.43
N GLY A 130 7.52 -10.49 -1.90
CA GLY A 130 8.24 -9.69 -2.88
C GLY A 130 9.60 -9.22 -2.36
N TYR A 131 9.69 -8.82 -1.09
CA TYR A 131 10.96 -8.42 -0.48
C TYR A 131 11.90 -9.61 -0.21
N ALA A 132 11.35 -10.77 0.19
CA ALA A 132 12.08 -12.01 0.26
C ALA A 132 12.68 -12.37 -1.12
N CYS A 133 11.89 -12.28 -2.20
CA CYS A 133 12.35 -12.53 -3.57
C CYS A 133 13.38 -11.51 -4.06
N ALA A 134 13.26 -10.24 -3.67
CA ALA A 134 14.26 -9.21 -3.97
C ALA A 134 15.62 -9.54 -3.34
N SER A 135 15.58 -10.08 -2.11
CA SER A 135 16.78 -10.39 -1.31
C SER A 135 17.38 -11.76 -1.64
N TYR A 136 16.54 -12.76 -1.95
CA TYR A 136 16.98 -14.12 -2.21
C TYR A 136 17.88 -14.17 -3.44
N ARG A 137 19.14 -14.57 -3.24
CA ARG A 137 20.21 -14.54 -4.25
C ARG A 137 20.34 -13.19 -4.98
N ARG A 138 20.04 -12.09 -4.26
CA ARG A 138 20.08 -10.68 -4.71
C ARG A 138 19.09 -10.30 -5.81
N SER A 139 18.25 -11.22 -6.27
CA SER A 139 17.09 -11.01 -7.15
C SER A 139 16.60 -12.37 -7.62
N THR A 140 15.37 -12.70 -7.26
CA THR A 140 14.64 -13.91 -7.63
C THR A 140 13.30 -13.55 -8.24
N ASN A 141 12.94 -14.30 -9.28
CA ASN A 141 11.69 -14.11 -10.00
C ASN A 141 10.50 -14.53 -9.15
N TYR A 142 9.34 -13.92 -9.37
CA TYR A 142 8.09 -14.32 -8.74
C TYR A 142 6.88 -13.85 -9.55
N ILE A 143 5.73 -14.44 -9.27
CA ILE A 143 4.43 -14.15 -9.87
C ILE A 143 3.43 -13.88 -8.74
N ARG A 144 2.57 -12.86 -8.90
CA ARG A 144 1.56 -12.51 -7.90
C ARG A 144 0.15 -12.91 -8.34
N VAL A 145 -0.65 -13.35 -7.38
CA VAL A 145 -2.10 -13.50 -7.45
C VAL A 145 -2.68 -12.77 -6.24
N GLY A 146 -3.18 -11.55 -6.46
CA GLY A 146 -3.78 -10.73 -5.40
C GLY A 146 -5.19 -11.24 -5.07
N THR A 147 -5.53 -11.32 -3.78
CA THR A 147 -6.83 -11.88 -3.33
C THR A 147 -7.69 -10.90 -2.54
N THR A 148 -7.13 -9.74 -2.17
CA THR A 148 -7.88 -8.63 -1.55
C THR A 148 -8.04 -7.49 -2.53
N LEU A 149 -9.02 -6.62 -2.32
CA LEU A 149 -9.22 -5.47 -3.19
C LEU A 149 -7.98 -4.55 -3.21
N ILE A 150 -7.36 -4.28 -2.05
CA ILE A 150 -6.09 -3.53 -1.96
C ILE A 150 -5.01 -4.17 -2.81
N ALA A 151 -4.85 -5.51 -2.73
CA ALA A 151 -3.85 -6.19 -3.54
C ALA A 151 -4.14 -6.02 -5.04
N LEU A 152 -5.39 -6.21 -5.44
CA LEU A 152 -5.79 -6.20 -6.86
C LEU A 152 -5.67 -4.83 -7.53
N ILE A 153 -5.73 -3.72 -6.79
CA ILE A 153 -5.74 -2.36 -7.37
C ILE A 153 -4.53 -1.50 -6.97
N ASP A 154 -3.78 -1.86 -5.92
CA ASP A 154 -2.65 -1.08 -5.41
C ASP A 154 -1.43 -1.97 -5.07
N ALA A 155 -1.49 -2.75 -3.98
CA ALA A 155 -0.29 -3.40 -3.43
C ALA A 155 0.34 -4.43 -4.39
N ALA A 156 -0.45 -5.24 -5.09
CA ALA A 156 0.08 -6.17 -6.09
C ALA A 156 0.35 -5.51 -7.45
N ILE A 157 -0.12 -4.28 -7.65
CA ILE A 157 0.17 -3.45 -8.84
C ILE A 157 1.52 -2.75 -8.68
N SER A 158 1.83 -2.19 -7.52
CA SER A 158 3.10 -1.53 -7.26
C SER A 158 4.29 -2.49 -7.27
N ILE A 159 5.47 -2.02 -7.67
CA ILE A 159 6.73 -2.77 -7.53
C ILE A 159 7.39 -2.59 -6.16
N LYS A 160 6.81 -1.74 -5.31
CA LYS A 160 7.25 -1.57 -3.93
C LYS A 160 6.92 -2.81 -3.13
N VAL A 161 7.90 -3.28 -2.39
CA VAL A 161 7.80 -4.45 -1.52
C VAL A 161 8.52 -4.12 -0.22
N GLY A 162 8.07 -4.65 0.91
CA GLY A 162 8.73 -4.34 2.17
C GLY A 162 8.07 -4.90 3.42
N ILE A 163 8.71 -4.60 4.55
CA ILE A 163 8.32 -5.02 5.88
C ILE A 163 8.33 -3.84 6.84
N ASN A 164 7.61 -3.98 7.94
CA ASN A 164 7.66 -3.04 9.04
C ASN A 164 8.94 -3.25 9.85
N HIS A 165 9.45 -2.17 10.46
CA HIS A 165 10.52 -2.25 11.45
C HIS A 165 10.08 -1.57 12.73
N LYS A 166 9.80 -2.36 13.78
CA LYS A 166 9.17 -1.88 15.01
C LYS A 166 7.85 -1.16 14.66
N LYS A 167 7.64 0.06 15.14
CA LYS A 167 6.45 0.89 14.87
C LYS A 167 6.51 1.67 13.54
N LEU A 168 7.47 1.36 12.67
CA LEU A 168 7.72 2.10 11.43
C LEU A 168 7.24 1.28 10.24
N LYS A 169 6.13 1.71 9.64
CA LYS A 169 5.49 1.05 8.51
C LYS A 169 6.39 1.07 7.26
N ASN A 170 6.49 -0.07 6.56
CA ASN A 170 7.22 -0.23 5.29
C ASN A 170 8.67 0.32 5.29
N ARG A 171 9.37 0.24 6.44
CA ARG A 171 10.67 0.90 6.60
C ARG A 171 11.81 0.18 5.85
N LEU A 172 11.73 -1.14 5.72
CA LEU A 172 12.73 -1.94 5.01
C LEU A 172 12.06 -2.53 3.78
N GLY A 173 12.69 -2.43 2.62
CA GLY A 173 12.05 -2.86 1.37
C GLY A 173 12.93 -2.72 0.15
N ALA A 174 12.31 -2.91 -1.01
CA ALA A 174 12.92 -2.79 -2.32
C ALA A 174 11.91 -2.33 -3.36
N TYR A 175 12.42 -1.89 -4.52
CA TYR A 175 11.64 -1.79 -5.74
C TYR A 175 11.92 -3.05 -6.58
N HIS A 176 11.05 -4.05 -6.49
CA HIS A 176 11.25 -5.36 -7.13
C HIS A 176 9.98 -5.84 -7.82
N ALA A 177 9.95 -5.70 -9.14
CA ALA A 177 8.77 -6.06 -9.93
C ALA A 177 8.57 -7.58 -10.01
N PRO A 178 7.32 -8.09 -9.93
CA PRO A 178 7.03 -9.47 -10.29
C PRO A 178 7.22 -9.66 -11.80
N MET A 179 7.43 -10.90 -12.25
CA MET A 179 7.39 -11.21 -13.69
C MET A 179 6.00 -10.95 -14.26
N HIS A 180 4.98 -11.34 -13.50
CA HIS A 180 3.58 -11.25 -13.89
C HIS A 180 2.68 -11.11 -12.66
N THR A 181 1.59 -10.37 -12.78
CA THR A 181 0.52 -10.30 -11.79
C THR A 181 -0.81 -10.70 -12.43
N PHE A 182 -1.42 -11.77 -11.94
CA PHE A 182 -2.79 -12.15 -12.31
C PHE A 182 -3.79 -11.38 -11.45
N LEU A 183 -4.75 -10.76 -12.12
CA LEU A 183 -5.81 -9.95 -11.52
C LEU A 183 -7.12 -10.71 -11.68
N ASP A 184 -7.40 -11.56 -10.69
CA ASP A 184 -8.64 -12.30 -10.58
C ASP A 184 -9.52 -11.68 -9.49
N PHE A 185 -10.52 -10.94 -9.93
CA PHE A 185 -11.39 -10.25 -8.99
C PHE A 185 -12.42 -11.20 -8.37
N ASP A 186 -12.56 -12.45 -8.82
CA ASP A 186 -13.51 -13.41 -8.22
C ASP A 186 -13.15 -13.79 -6.78
N PHE A 187 -11.92 -13.54 -6.33
CA PHE A 187 -11.55 -13.60 -4.90
C PHE A 187 -12.39 -12.65 -4.04
N LEU A 188 -12.89 -11.54 -4.59
CA LEU A 188 -13.75 -10.60 -3.85
C LEU A 188 -15.10 -11.21 -3.45
N LYS A 189 -15.49 -12.35 -4.03
CA LYS A 189 -16.67 -13.10 -3.61
C LYS A 189 -16.58 -13.56 -2.15
N THR A 190 -15.39 -13.90 -1.67
CA THR A 190 -15.20 -14.41 -0.30
C THR A 190 -14.56 -13.37 0.61
N LEU A 191 -14.16 -12.21 0.07
CA LEU A 191 -13.58 -11.12 0.84
C LEU A 191 -14.63 -10.51 1.80
N PRO A 192 -14.29 -10.29 3.09
CA PRO A 192 -15.18 -9.61 4.03
C PRO A 192 -15.55 -8.19 3.58
N GLU A 193 -16.72 -7.69 4.01
CA GLU A 193 -17.16 -6.33 3.66
C GLU A 193 -16.20 -5.26 4.17
N GLY A 194 -15.69 -5.39 5.41
CA GLY A 194 -14.69 -4.49 5.97
C GLY A 194 -13.41 -4.40 5.12
N GLN A 195 -12.94 -5.53 4.56
CA GLN A 195 -11.80 -5.55 3.64
C GLN A 195 -12.11 -4.98 2.26
N THR A 196 -13.35 -5.18 1.79
CA THR A 196 -13.83 -4.57 0.55
C THR A 196 -13.89 -3.04 0.69
N ARG A 197 -14.39 -2.54 1.82
CA ARG A 197 -14.41 -1.12 2.16
C ARG A 197 -13.01 -0.55 2.31
N ASN A 198 -12.13 -1.28 2.98
CA ASN A 198 -10.71 -0.95 3.14
C ASN A 198 -10.04 -0.67 1.77
N GLY A 199 -10.24 -1.54 0.78
CA GLY A 199 -9.72 -1.32 -0.57
C GLY A 199 -10.45 -0.27 -1.40
N PHE A 200 -11.73 -0.01 -1.12
CA PHE A 200 -12.49 1.03 -1.82
C PHE A 200 -11.87 2.42 -1.62
N ALA A 201 -11.32 2.69 -0.44
CA ALA A 201 -10.62 3.93 -0.12
C ALA A 201 -9.45 4.23 -1.08
N GLU A 202 -8.72 3.20 -1.51
CA GLU A 202 -7.59 3.35 -2.43
C GLU A 202 -8.02 3.64 -3.87
N ILE A 203 -9.19 3.15 -4.26
CA ILE A 203 -9.80 3.52 -5.54
C ILE A 203 -10.26 4.97 -5.48
N MET A 204 -10.88 5.39 -4.36
CA MET A 204 -11.24 6.80 -4.12
C MET A 204 -9.99 7.70 -4.24
N LYS A 205 -8.89 7.35 -3.56
CA LYS A 205 -7.61 8.08 -3.58
C LYS A 205 -7.15 8.50 -4.97
N ILE A 206 -7.13 7.56 -5.90
CA ILE A 206 -6.67 7.81 -7.26
C ILE A 206 -7.73 8.54 -8.08
N SER A 207 -8.99 8.10 -7.98
CA SER A 207 -10.06 8.59 -8.84
C SER A 207 -10.46 10.04 -8.54
N HIS A 208 -10.51 10.45 -7.26
CA HIS A 208 -10.92 11.82 -6.89
C HIS A 208 -10.00 12.89 -7.47
N CYS A 209 -8.71 12.59 -7.61
CA CYS A 209 -7.73 13.50 -8.22
C CYS A 209 -7.58 13.32 -9.74
N ALA A 210 -7.66 12.09 -10.26
CA ALA A 210 -7.04 11.77 -11.54
C ALA A 210 -7.88 10.89 -12.49
N GLU A 211 -9.07 10.41 -12.10
CA GLU A 211 -9.90 9.54 -12.95
C GLU A 211 -11.40 9.75 -12.65
N LYS A 212 -12.00 10.75 -13.31
CA LYS A 212 -13.41 11.15 -13.14
C LYS A 212 -14.41 10.06 -13.53
N PRO A 213 -14.27 9.32 -14.66
CA PRO A 213 -15.21 8.25 -14.98
C PRO A 213 -15.33 7.16 -13.90
N THR A 214 -14.22 6.80 -13.25
CA THR A 214 -14.18 5.86 -12.12
C THR A 214 -14.89 6.47 -10.94
N TRP A 215 -14.58 7.73 -10.60
CA TRP A 215 -15.25 8.44 -9.52
C TRP A 215 -16.78 8.46 -9.71
N ASP A 216 -17.26 8.73 -10.93
CA ASP A 216 -18.69 8.74 -11.24
C ASP A 216 -19.36 7.38 -11.02
N LEU A 217 -18.65 6.29 -11.37
CA LEU A 217 -19.12 4.94 -11.08
C LEU A 217 -19.09 4.62 -9.58
N LEU A 218 -18.09 5.12 -8.83
CA LEU A 218 -18.06 4.98 -7.37
C LEU A 218 -19.23 5.71 -6.71
N VAL A 219 -19.53 6.95 -7.12
CA VAL A 219 -20.69 7.71 -6.63
C VAL A 219 -21.99 6.98 -6.94
N LYS A 220 -22.12 6.43 -8.16
CA LYS A 220 -23.34 5.75 -8.60
C LYS A 220 -23.58 4.40 -7.91
N TYR A 221 -22.55 3.60 -7.69
CA TYR A 221 -22.68 2.19 -7.28
C TYR A 221 -22.02 1.84 -5.95
N GLY A 222 -21.33 2.78 -5.29
CA GLY A 222 -20.44 2.52 -4.14
C GLY A 222 -21.06 1.65 -3.04
N PRO A 223 -22.22 2.01 -2.45
CA PRO A 223 -22.84 1.21 -1.40
C PRO A 223 -23.16 -0.22 -1.83
N GLN A 224 -23.62 -0.42 -3.08
CA GLN A 224 -23.89 -1.75 -3.63
C GLN A 224 -22.60 -2.53 -3.84
N LEU A 225 -21.52 -1.90 -4.32
CA LEU A 225 -20.23 -2.55 -4.54
C LEU A 225 -19.63 -3.11 -3.25
N ILE A 226 -19.76 -2.39 -2.11
CA ILE A 226 -19.29 -2.91 -0.82
C ILE A 226 -20.04 -4.19 -0.43
N LYS A 227 -21.38 -4.13 -0.40
CA LYS A 227 -22.22 -5.25 0.06
C LYS A 227 -22.13 -6.48 -0.84
N THR A 228 -21.96 -6.26 -2.14
CA THR A 228 -21.98 -7.34 -3.13
C THR A 228 -20.60 -7.94 -3.42
N GLY A 229 -19.56 -7.61 -2.64
CA GLY A 229 -18.20 -8.07 -2.95
C GLY A 229 -17.75 -7.64 -4.34
N PHE A 230 -17.98 -6.36 -4.66
CA PHE A 230 -17.77 -5.76 -5.99
C PHE A 230 -18.54 -6.51 -7.10
N GLY A 231 -19.83 -6.73 -6.86
CA GLY A 231 -20.76 -7.33 -7.82
C GLY A 231 -20.76 -8.86 -7.90
N ARG A 232 -19.99 -9.56 -7.05
CA ARG A 232 -19.74 -11.02 -7.16
C ARG A 232 -20.55 -11.90 -6.21
N LYS A 233 -21.06 -11.34 -5.11
CA LYS A 233 -21.93 -12.00 -4.14
C LYS A 233 -23.38 -11.90 -4.60
N ILE A 234 -23.85 -12.90 -5.34
CA ILE A 234 -25.21 -12.95 -5.90
C ILE A 234 -26.25 -12.92 -4.76
N GLU A 235 -25.96 -13.63 -3.67
CA GLU A 235 -26.77 -13.69 -2.45
C GLU A 235 -26.94 -12.32 -1.76
N ALA A 236 -26.01 -11.39 -2.00
CA ALA A 236 -26.06 -10.02 -1.47
C ALA A 236 -26.61 -9.00 -2.49
N GLY A 237 -27.17 -9.47 -3.62
CA GLY A 237 -27.71 -8.62 -4.70
C GLY A 237 -26.71 -8.30 -5.81
N GLY A 238 -25.56 -8.99 -5.85
CA GLY A 238 -24.61 -8.93 -6.97
C GLY A 238 -25.27 -9.38 -8.27
N ASN A 239 -24.92 -8.72 -9.37
CA ASN A 239 -25.48 -8.99 -10.68
C ASN A 239 -24.51 -8.55 -11.79
N ALA A 240 -24.85 -8.85 -13.04
CA ALA A 240 -23.99 -8.56 -14.19
C ALA A 240 -23.69 -7.05 -14.37
N GLU A 241 -24.65 -6.16 -14.09
CA GLU A 241 -24.43 -4.71 -14.17
C GLU A 241 -23.38 -4.27 -13.14
N LEU A 242 -23.53 -4.67 -11.88
CA LEU A 242 -22.60 -4.34 -10.81
C LEU A 242 -21.22 -4.95 -11.06
N LYS A 243 -21.13 -6.20 -11.53
CA LYS A 243 -19.85 -6.82 -11.90
C LYS A 243 -19.17 -6.04 -13.02
N ASN A 244 -19.90 -5.67 -14.07
CA ASN A 244 -19.33 -4.92 -15.20
C ASN A 244 -18.85 -3.52 -14.77
N ALA A 245 -19.63 -2.83 -13.93
CA ALA A 245 -19.22 -1.55 -13.36
C ALA A 245 -17.97 -1.69 -12.48
N ALA A 246 -17.92 -2.71 -11.61
CA ALA A 246 -16.78 -3.01 -10.76
C ALA A 246 -15.51 -3.32 -11.56
N ASP A 247 -15.62 -4.14 -12.61
CA ASP A 247 -14.50 -4.53 -13.46
C ASP A 247 -13.96 -3.32 -14.25
N GLU A 248 -14.84 -2.41 -14.68
CA GLU A 248 -14.44 -1.16 -15.32
C GLU A 248 -13.77 -0.18 -14.35
N ILE A 249 -14.33 0.00 -13.15
CA ILE A 249 -13.73 0.78 -12.06
C ILE A 249 -12.30 0.31 -11.80
N CYS A 250 -12.11 -1.00 -11.58
CA CYS A 250 -10.81 -1.53 -11.19
C CYS A 250 -9.81 -1.41 -12.34
N ARG A 251 -10.21 -1.72 -13.58
CA ARG A 251 -9.35 -1.59 -14.77
C ARG A 251 -8.85 -0.16 -14.96
N ARG A 252 -9.74 0.82 -14.82
CA ARG A 252 -9.39 2.25 -14.93
C ARG A 252 -8.48 2.71 -13.80
N ALA A 253 -8.79 2.33 -12.57
CA ALA A 253 -7.98 2.67 -11.40
C ALA A 253 -6.55 2.13 -11.53
N ILE A 254 -6.40 0.85 -11.92
CA ILE A 254 -5.10 0.22 -12.16
C ILE A 254 -4.35 0.94 -13.28
N LEU A 255 -5.00 1.18 -14.43
CA LEU A 255 -4.36 1.88 -15.54
C LEU A 255 -3.89 3.27 -15.13
N LYS A 256 -4.70 4.01 -14.36
CA LYS A 256 -4.33 5.34 -13.87
C LYS A 256 -3.16 5.27 -12.89
N MET A 257 -3.16 4.33 -11.96
CA MET A 257 -2.02 4.10 -11.05
C MET A 257 -0.74 3.86 -11.84
N LEU A 258 -0.78 2.97 -12.84
CA LEU A 258 0.37 2.66 -13.69
C LEU A 258 0.85 3.88 -14.47
N GLN A 259 -0.07 4.70 -15.02
CA GLN A 259 0.29 5.94 -15.70
C GLN A 259 1.00 6.95 -14.79
N LEU A 260 0.62 7.02 -13.52
CA LEU A 260 1.20 7.94 -12.55
C LEU A 260 2.57 7.47 -12.04
N GLU A 261 2.77 6.16 -11.89
CA GLU A 261 3.98 5.60 -11.26
C GLU A 261 5.04 5.12 -12.26
N SER A 262 4.68 4.74 -13.49
CA SER A 262 5.64 4.11 -14.44
C SER A 262 6.78 5.04 -14.86
N GLY A 263 6.58 6.36 -14.82
CA GLY A 263 7.64 7.35 -15.05
C GLY A 263 8.54 7.59 -13.82
N ASN A 264 8.25 6.95 -12.69
CA ASN A 264 8.84 7.26 -11.38
C ASN A 264 8.94 6.01 -10.48
N LEU A 265 9.30 4.86 -11.05
CA LEU A 265 9.21 3.56 -10.37
C LEU A 265 10.11 3.40 -9.12
N HIS A 266 11.14 4.22 -8.98
CA HIS A 266 12.01 4.26 -7.79
C HIS A 266 11.74 5.48 -6.88
N GLU A 267 10.63 6.19 -7.13
CA GLU A 267 10.24 7.41 -6.39
C GLU A 267 11.34 8.49 -6.35
N ILE A 268 12.10 8.65 -7.43
CA ILE A 268 13.11 9.72 -7.55
C ILE A 268 12.41 11.10 -7.52
N GLY A 269 11.28 11.22 -8.21
CA GLY A 269 10.36 12.34 -8.07
C GLY A 269 9.45 12.15 -6.86
N LEU A 270 9.34 13.16 -6.00
CA LEU A 270 8.57 13.05 -4.74
C LEU A 270 7.20 13.73 -4.78
N ASP A 271 6.87 14.43 -5.87
CA ASP A 271 5.54 14.98 -6.13
C ASP A 271 4.65 13.90 -6.74
N ARG A 272 4.04 13.10 -5.86
CA ARG A 272 3.34 11.86 -6.23
C ARG A 272 1.85 11.95 -5.96
N VAL A 273 1.04 11.97 -7.02
CA VAL A 273 -0.43 12.05 -6.92
C VAL A 273 -0.99 10.91 -6.07
N ILE A 274 -0.47 9.69 -6.24
CA ILE A 274 -0.93 8.52 -5.49
C ILE A 274 -0.53 8.54 -4.01
N ALA A 275 0.23 9.55 -3.56
CA ALA A 275 0.51 9.80 -2.14
C ALA A 275 -0.57 10.67 -1.48
N SER A 276 -1.66 10.97 -2.19
CA SER A 276 -2.91 11.50 -1.61
C SER A 276 -3.39 10.59 -0.48
N GLY A 277 -3.85 11.19 0.62
CA GLY A 277 -4.25 10.45 1.81
C GLY A 277 -3.13 9.73 2.56
N HIS A 278 -1.85 10.04 2.28
CA HIS A 278 -0.67 9.43 2.91
C HIS A 278 0.29 10.46 3.56
N GLY A 279 -0.21 11.64 3.92
CA GLY A 279 0.57 12.65 4.65
C GLY A 279 0.40 12.57 6.18
N ILE A 280 -0.79 12.21 6.63
CA ILE A 280 -1.24 12.06 8.02
C ILE A 280 -1.52 10.59 8.34
N SER A 281 -2.09 9.85 7.38
CA SER A 281 -2.58 8.49 7.62
C SER A 281 -1.56 7.52 8.21
N PRO A 282 -0.25 7.52 7.86
CA PRO A 282 0.69 6.56 8.45
C PRO A 282 0.85 6.70 9.96
N THR A 283 0.74 7.93 10.47
CA THR A 283 0.78 8.21 11.92
C THR A 283 -0.57 7.92 12.56
N LEU A 284 -1.66 8.31 11.90
CA LEU A 284 -3.04 8.12 12.40
C LEU A 284 -3.41 6.63 12.50
N GLU A 285 -3.03 5.83 11.51
CA GLU A 285 -3.39 4.42 11.41
C GLU A 285 -2.98 3.63 12.66
N LEU A 286 -1.81 3.95 13.20
CA LEU A 286 -1.22 3.30 14.37
C LEU A 286 -1.49 4.02 15.70
N ALA A 287 -2.23 5.13 15.69
CA ALA A 287 -2.48 5.93 16.88
C ALA A 287 -3.49 5.27 17.85
N PRO A 288 -4.66 4.76 17.39
CA PRO A 288 -5.55 3.98 18.25
C PRO A 288 -5.12 2.51 18.34
N PHE A 289 -5.63 1.80 19.36
CA PHE A 289 -5.54 0.35 19.46
C PHE A 289 -6.92 -0.28 19.69
N PRO A 290 -7.36 -1.27 18.87
CA PRO A 290 -6.66 -1.80 17.69
C PRO A 290 -6.38 -0.71 16.63
N PRO A 291 -5.36 -0.86 15.77
CA PRO A 291 -5.08 0.11 14.71
C PRO A 291 -6.29 0.31 13.80
N LEU A 292 -6.39 1.48 13.17
CA LEU A 292 -7.37 1.65 12.09
C LEU A 292 -6.96 0.78 10.90
N ARG A 293 -7.95 0.27 10.17
CA ARG A 293 -7.70 -0.25 8.83
C ARG A 293 -7.11 0.84 7.96
N HIS A 294 -6.17 0.46 7.11
CA HIS A 294 -5.41 1.36 6.24
C HIS A 294 -6.30 2.36 5.47
N GLY A 295 -7.32 1.86 4.77
CA GLY A 295 -8.26 2.65 4.00
C GLY A 295 -9.07 3.64 4.84
N HIS A 296 -9.38 3.31 6.10
CA HIS A 296 -10.03 4.26 7.01
C HIS A 296 -9.07 5.39 7.41
N ALA A 297 -7.81 5.08 7.73
CA ALA A 297 -6.80 6.09 8.03
C ALA A 297 -6.51 7.01 6.82
N ILE A 298 -6.42 6.44 5.61
CA ILE A 298 -6.28 7.20 4.35
C ILE A 298 -7.50 8.09 4.15
N THR A 299 -8.71 7.59 4.39
CA THR A 299 -9.93 8.39 4.18
C THR A 299 -10.00 9.59 5.13
N VAL A 300 -9.55 9.45 6.40
CA VAL A 300 -9.46 10.60 7.31
C VAL A 300 -8.49 11.66 6.79
N ASP A 301 -7.31 11.24 6.33
CA ASP A 301 -6.32 12.13 5.72
C ASP A 301 -6.90 12.84 4.47
N MET A 302 -7.52 12.09 3.56
CA MET A 302 -8.18 12.67 2.39
C MET A 302 -9.32 13.61 2.75
N SER A 303 -10.15 13.27 3.74
CA SER A 303 -11.26 14.14 4.19
C SER A 303 -10.73 15.48 4.68
N TYR A 304 -9.62 15.44 5.41
CA TYR A 304 -8.91 16.61 5.89
C TYR A 304 -8.34 17.43 4.73
N THR A 305 -7.66 16.81 3.76
CA THR A 305 -7.10 17.52 2.60
C THR A 305 -8.17 18.01 1.62
N ILE A 306 -9.33 17.36 1.52
CA ILE A 306 -10.50 17.86 0.77
C ILE A 306 -11.05 19.13 1.44
N THR A 307 -11.10 19.16 2.78
CA THR A 307 -11.49 20.37 3.52
C THR A 307 -10.48 21.49 3.30
N MET A 308 -9.17 21.18 3.29
CA MET A 308 -8.10 22.13 2.98
C MET A 308 -8.21 22.66 1.54
N SER A 309 -8.44 21.79 0.56
CA SER A 309 -8.65 22.16 -0.83
C SER A 309 -9.81 23.12 -1.00
N HIS A 310 -10.93 22.83 -0.33
CA HIS A 310 -12.10 23.72 -0.31
C HIS A 310 -11.78 25.07 0.35
N ALA A 311 -11.11 25.07 1.51
CA ALA A 311 -10.70 26.29 2.21
C ALA A 311 -9.75 27.17 1.37
N ARG A 312 -8.93 26.56 0.51
CA ARG A 312 -8.06 27.25 -0.46
C ARG A 312 -8.76 27.62 -1.77
N GLY A 313 -10.05 27.37 -1.91
CA GLY A 313 -10.85 27.71 -3.11
C GLY A 313 -10.55 26.81 -4.32
N LEU A 314 -9.93 25.64 -4.12
CA LEU A 314 -9.63 24.68 -5.19
C LEU A 314 -10.81 23.79 -5.55
N LEU A 315 -11.76 23.66 -4.63
CA LEU A 315 -12.98 22.87 -4.79
C LEU A 315 -14.21 23.74 -4.49
N THR A 316 -15.28 23.48 -5.22
CA THR A 316 -16.61 24.01 -4.94
C THR A 316 -17.26 23.29 -3.75
N ASP A 317 -18.32 23.88 -3.18
CA ASP A 317 -19.14 23.19 -2.17
C ASP A 317 -19.72 21.87 -2.69
N ALA A 318 -20.14 21.82 -3.96
CA ALA A 318 -20.69 20.62 -4.57
C ALA A 318 -19.67 19.48 -4.68
N GLU A 319 -18.44 19.78 -5.11
CA GLU A 319 -17.35 18.79 -5.20
C GLU A 319 -16.96 18.26 -3.81
N ARG A 320 -16.82 19.15 -2.82
CA ARG A 320 -16.58 18.76 -1.42
C ARG A 320 -17.71 17.86 -0.92
N ASP A 321 -18.96 18.29 -1.07
CA ASP A 321 -20.12 17.59 -0.53
C ASP A 321 -20.34 16.23 -1.18
N GLU A 322 -20.09 16.09 -2.48
CA GLU A 322 -20.13 14.80 -3.20
C GLU A 322 -19.10 13.83 -2.63
N TRP A 323 -17.86 14.30 -2.41
CA TRP A 323 -16.78 13.50 -1.82
C TRP A 323 -17.16 12.94 -0.45
N PHE A 324 -17.63 13.81 0.45
CA PHE A 324 -18.04 13.38 1.80
C PHE A 324 -19.30 12.51 1.77
N THR A 325 -20.24 12.78 0.85
CA THR A 325 -21.45 11.97 0.69
C THR A 325 -21.09 10.55 0.29
N LEU A 326 -20.16 10.37 -0.66
CA LEU A 326 -19.67 9.04 -1.04
C LEU A 326 -18.97 8.36 0.13
N ALA A 327 -18.01 9.02 0.78
CA ALA A 327 -17.25 8.46 1.90
C ALA A 327 -18.18 7.96 3.02
N ASN A 328 -19.19 8.75 3.39
CA ASN A 328 -20.22 8.38 4.35
C ASN A 328 -21.08 7.20 3.85
N ALA A 329 -21.51 7.22 2.59
CA ALA A 329 -22.40 6.21 2.03
C ALA A 329 -21.77 4.81 1.94
N VAL A 330 -20.44 4.74 1.73
CA VAL A 330 -19.69 3.47 1.78
C VAL A 330 -19.18 3.10 3.17
N GLY A 331 -19.46 3.96 4.18
CA GLY A 331 -19.13 3.71 5.58
C GLY A 331 -17.66 3.92 5.93
N LEU A 332 -16.89 4.69 5.15
CA LEU A 332 -15.50 5.00 5.48
C LEU A 332 -15.40 6.07 6.58
N THR A 333 -14.27 6.09 7.29
CA THR A 333 -14.02 7.07 8.36
C THR A 333 -13.68 8.43 7.75
N MET A 334 -14.53 9.45 7.98
CA MET A 334 -14.32 10.82 7.49
C MET A 334 -13.64 11.72 8.51
N ASP A 335 -13.81 11.43 9.80
CA ASP A 335 -13.14 12.10 10.91
C ASP A 335 -12.83 11.07 12.00
N HIS A 336 -11.86 11.33 12.86
CA HIS A 336 -11.52 10.46 13.98
C HIS A 336 -11.07 11.26 15.22
N PRO A 337 -11.36 10.82 16.46
CA PRO A 337 -10.94 11.52 17.68
C PRO A 337 -9.43 11.76 17.77
N SER A 338 -8.60 10.82 17.30
CA SER A 338 -7.14 10.97 17.29
C SER A 338 -6.60 11.95 16.24
N LEU A 339 -7.44 12.42 15.30
CA LEU A 339 -7.07 13.53 14.43
C LEU A 339 -7.19 14.84 15.22
N ASP A 340 -6.10 15.18 15.91
CA ASP A 340 -5.93 16.40 16.70
C ASP A 340 -4.68 17.20 16.27
N GLU A 341 -4.47 18.37 16.89
CA GLU A 341 -3.34 19.25 16.56
C GLU A 341 -1.97 18.58 16.80
N GLU A 342 -1.87 17.71 17.81
CA GLU A 342 -0.62 17.04 18.15
C GLU A 342 -0.27 15.95 17.13
N LEU A 343 -1.26 15.13 16.76
CA LEU A 343 -1.11 14.12 15.71
C LEU A 343 -0.74 14.78 14.37
N LEU A 344 -1.39 15.89 14.02
CA LEU A 344 -1.05 16.65 12.80
C LEU A 344 0.41 17.10 12.83
N HIS A 345 0.86 17.70 13.93
CA HIS A 345 2.24 18.14 14.09
C HIS A 345 3.24 16.99 13.91
N ARG A 346 3.04 15.88 14.63
CA ARG A 346 3.91 14.69 14.53
C ARG A 346 3.90 14.10 13.12
N SER A 347 2.75 14.12 12.45
CA SER A 347 2.62 13.62 11.07
C SER A 347 3.40 14.47 10.08
N VAL A 348 3.31 15.80 10.18
CA VAL A 348 4.04 16.74 9.30
C VAL A 348 5.55 16.58 9.48
N GLU A 349 6.04 16.50 10.73
CA GLU A 349 7.47 16.27 10.98
C GLU A 349 7.97 14.94 10.39
N ALA A 350 7.18 13.88 10.52
CA ALA A 350 7.53 12.56 9.99
C ALA A 350 7.53 12.57 8.46
N ILE A 351 6.48 13.13 7.84
CA ILE A 351 6.33 13.08 6.38
C ILE A 351 7.36 13.97 5.67
N MET A 352 7.77 15.11 6.26
CA MET A 352 8.84 15.94 5.70
C MET A 352 10.18 15.19 5.64
N LYS A 353 10.49 14.35 6.64
CA LYS A 353 11.70 13.50 6.60
C LYS A 353 11.63 12.48 5.46
N THR A 354 10.44 11.92 5.23
CA THR A 354 10.21 10.96 4.14
C THR A 354 10.23 11.62 2.76
N ARG A 355 9.82 12.90 2.66
CA ARG A 355 9.63 13.64 1.40
C ARG A 355 10.73 14.68 1.13
N ASP A 356 11.92 14.42 1.68
CA ASP A 356 13.14 15.19 1.49
C ASP A 356 13.00 16.68 1.86
N GLY A 357 12.53 16.92 3.09
CA GLY A 357 12.43 18.24 3.69
C GLY A 357 11.21 19.07 3.27
N LEU A 358 10.35 18.56 2.39
CA LEU A 358 9.14 19.25 1.92
C LEU A 358 7.86 18.50 2.32
N GLN A 359 6.74 19.21 2.44
CA GLN A 359 5.47 18.62 2.89
C GLN A 359 4.81 17.78 1.78
N ARG A 360 4.71 18.35 0.57
CA ARG A 360 4.11 17.79 -0.65
C ARG A 360 2.72 17.18 -0.43
N PHE A 361 1.87 17.85 0.35
CA PHE A 361 0.48 17.41 0.52
C PHE A 361 -0.26 17.52 -0.80
N VAL A 362 -0.93 16.44 -1.20
CA VAL A 362 -1.77 16.44 -2.40
C VAL A 362 -3.10 17.10 -2.04
N LEU A 363 -3.36 18.26 -2.64
CA LEU A 363 -4.63 18.95 -2.55
C LEU A 363 -5.37 18.76 -3.87
N ALA A 364 -6.57 18.19 -3.80
CA ALA A 364 -7.44 18.05 -4.95
C ALA A 364 -7.86 19.43 -5.48
N GLY A 365 -7.86 19.60 -6.80
CA GLY A 365 -8.49 20.72 -7.48
C GLY A 365 -9.70 20.24 -8.28
N PRO A 366 -10.17 21.04 -9.27
CA PRO A 366 -11.18 20.55 -10.20
C PRO A 366 -10.73 19.22 -10.82
N TYR A 367 -11.66 18.29 -11.03
CA TYR A 367 -11.35 16.92 -11.45
C TYR A 367 -10.25 16.82 -12.52
N GLY A 368 -9.28 15.93 -12.29
CA GLY A 368 -8.12 15.75 -13.15
C GLY A 368 -6.95 16.70 -12.85
N LYS A 369 -7.10 17.59 -11.86
CA LYS A 369 -6.03 18.46 -11.37
C LYS A 369 -5.81 18.24 -9.87
N CYS A 370 -4.55 18.22 -9.48
CA CYS A 370 -4.13 18.31 -8.09
C CYS A 370 -2.94 19.25 -7.98
N MET A 371 -2.67 19.75 -6.77
CA MET A 371 -1.47 20.50 -6.45
C MET A 371 -0.71 19.87 -5.29
N PHE A 372 0.59 20.15 -5.22
CA PHE A 372 1.45 19.72 -4.13
C PHE A 372 1.75 20.94 -3.24
N ALA A 373 1.13 20.98 -2.05
CA ALA A 373 1.31 22.06 -1.10
C ALA A 373 2.56 21.82 -0.23
N ASN A 374 3.39 22.85 -0.11
CA ASN A 374 4.61 22.88 0.71
C ASN A 374 4.61 24.04 1.73
N ASP A 375 3.54 24.82 1.74
CA ASP A 375 3.42 26.11 2.41
C ASP A 375 2.35 26.11 3.50
N ILE A 376 1.84 24.93 3.90
CA ILE A 376 0.79 24.84 4.92
C ILE A 376 1.41 25.15 6.27
N SER A 377 1.02 26.27 6.89
CA SER A 377 1.52 26.66 8.22
C SER A 377 0.83 25.85 9.32
N LYS A 378 1.42 25.83 10.52
CA LYS A 378 0.80 25.19 11.69
C LYS A 378 -0.58 25.80 12.00
N GLU A 379 -0.70 27.12 11.86
CA GLU A 379 -1.94 27.86 12.07
C GLU A 379 -3.00 27.47 11.04
N GLU A 380 -2.60 27.29 9.77
CA GLU A 380 -3.51 26.80 8.72
C GLU A 380 -3.96 25.37 9.01
N PHE A 381 -3.04 24.47 9.38
CA PHE A 381 -3.40 23.10 9.79
C PHE A 381 -4.45 23.11 10.91
N ASN A 382 -4.22 23.88 11.96
CA ASN A 382 -5.13 23.95 13.10
C ASN A 382 -6.48 24.61 12.75
N SER A 383 -6.48 25.61 11.86
CA SER A 383 -7.71 26.27 11.38
C SER A 383 -8.56 25.33 10.52
N VAL A 384 -7.92 24.61 9.58
CA VAL A 384 -8.59 23.62 8.74
C VAL A 384 -9.11 22.45 9.58
N LEU A 385 -8.38 22.02 10.61
CA LEU A 385 -8.88 21.00 11.55
C LEU A 385 -10.21 21.41 12.18
N LYS A 386 -10.30 22.64 12.72
CA LYS A 386 -11.54 23.15 13.32
C LYS A 386 -12.68 23.19 12.30
N THR A 387 -12.39 23.63 11.08
CA THR A 387 -13.33 23.69 9.96
C THR A 387 -13.83 22.30 9.59
N HIS A 388 -12.92 21.34 9.47
CA HIS A 388 -13.20 19.94 9.15
C HIS A 388 -14.12 19.30 10.19
N LYS A 389 -13.76 19.38 11.47
CA LYS A 389 -14.57 18.84 12.59
C LYS A 389 -15.98 19.44 12.61
N ALA A 390 -16.09 20.76 12.43
CA ALA A 390 -17.39 21.45 12.41
C ALA A 390 -18.23 21.05 11.18
N TYR A 391 -17.61 20.98 10.01
CA TYR A 391 -18.26 20.56 8.77
C TYR A 391 -18.82 19.13 8.88
N VAL A 392 -18.00 18.14 9.28
CA VAL A 392 -18.45 16.75 9.42
C VAL A 392 -19.61 16.65 10.41
N LYS A 393 -19.51 17.29 11.59
CA LYS A 393 -20.56 17.28 12.61
C LYS A 393 -21.87 17.91 12.13
N SER A 394 -21.79 19.01 11.37
CA SER A 394 -22.99 19.71 10.86
C SER A 394 -23.65 19.00 9.68
N ARG A 395 -22.85 18.47 8.75
CA ARG A 395 -23.34 17.79 7.55
C ARG A 395 -23.87 16.38 7.85
N PHE A 396 -23.23 15.68 8.78
CA PHE A 396 -23.55 14.31 9.17
C PHE A 396 -23.78 14.22 10.69
N PRO A 397 -24.90 14.76 11.20
CA PRO A 397 -25.16 14.82 12.65
C PRO A 397 -25.28 13.44 13.31
N SER A 398 -25.57 12.40 12.52
CA SER A 398 -25.63 11.00 12.98
C SER A 398 -24.31 10.25 12.81
N TYR A 399 -23.23 10.92 12.38
CA TYR A 399 -21.92 10.27 12.23
C TYR A 399 -21.36 9.88 13.61
N PRO A 400 -21.05 8.60 13.85
CA PRO A 400 -20.70 8.12 15.18
C PRO A 400 -19.26 8.44 15.61
N GLY A 401 -18.49 9.15 14.77
CA GLY A 401 -17.08 9.46 15.00
C GLY A 401 -16.10 8.47 14.35
N GLU A 402 -16.61 7.40 13.75
CA GLU A 402 -15.85 6.42 12.98
C GLU A 402 -16.70 5.78 11.88
N GLY A 403 -16.05 5.16 10.89
CA GLY A 403 -16.70 4.39 9.84
C GLY A 403 -17.11 2.97 10.28
N GLN A 404 -17.81 2.26 9.40
CA GLN A 404 -18.17 0.86 9.60
C GLN A 404 -16.93 -0.03 9.50
N ASP A 405 -16.73 -0.89 10.50
CA ASP A 405 -15.58 -1.78 10.62
C ASP A 405 -14.24 -1.01 10.50
N ALA A 406 -14.11 0.14 11.17
CA ALA A 406 -12.97 1.02 11.02
C ALA A 406 -11.64 0.45 11.56
N TYR A 407 -11.70 -0.44 12.55
CA TYR A 407 -10.52 -1.01 13.20
C TYR A 407 -10.12 -2.36 12.62
N ALA A 408 -8.83 -2.64 12.71
CA ALA A 408 -8.25 -3.93 12.36
C ALA A 408 -8.78 -5.02 13.31
N ASP A 409 -9.30 -6.11 12.74
CA ASP A 409 -9.74 -7.29 13.47
C ASP A 409 -8.67 -8.39 13.50
N ALA A 410 -9.04 -9.58 13.98
CA ALA A 410 -8.12 -10.71 14.06
C ALA A 410 -7.56 -11.13 12.69
N GLY A 411 -8.34 -11.01 11.62
CA GLY A 411 -7.89 -11.31 10.26
C GLY A 411 -6.95 -10.24 9.71
N ASP A 412 -7.17 -8.96 10.02
CA ASP A 412 -6.26 -7.87 9.68
C ASP A 412 -4.90 -7.98 10.37
N LEU A 413 -4.89 -8.42 11.63
CA LEU A 413 -3.69 -8.44 12.46
C LEU A 413 -2.97 -9.80 12.41
N GLY A 414 -3.68 -10.89 12.12
CA GLY A 414 -3.19 -12.26 12.29
C GLY A 414 -3.20 -12.72 13.76
N ALA A 415 -3.83 -11.96 14.65
CA ALA A 415 -3.98 -12.26 16.07
C ALA A 415 -5.19 -11.52 16.66
N ASP A 416 -5.83 -12.10 17.67
CA ASP A 416 -6.98 -11.48 18.35
C ASP A 416 -6.56 -10.17 19.07
N PRO A 417 -7.13 -9.00 18.69
CA PRO A 417 -6.81 -7.73 19.31
C PRO A 417 -7.06 -7.67 20.82
N GLU A 418 -8.07 -8.39 21.33
CA GLU A 418 -8.37 -8.43 22.77
C GLU A 418 -7.30 -9.22 23.54
N VAL A 419 -6.77 -10.29 22.94
CA VAL A 419 -5.65 -11.06 23.52
C VAL A 419 -4.38 -10.21 23.55
N LEU A 420 -4.10 -9.44 22.48
CA LEU A 420 -2.96 -8.51 22.44
C LEU A 420 -3.07 -7.44 23.54
N LYS A 421 -4.28 -6.93 23.80
CA LYS A 421 -4.54 -5.96 24.86
C LYS A 421 -4.23 -6.52 26.25
N GLN A 422 -4.66 -7.76 26.51
CA GLN A 422 -4.43 -8.46 27.78
C GLN A 422 -2.95 -8.77 28.02
N ASN A 423 -2.19 -9.12 26.97
CA ASN A 423 -0.78 -9.47 27.04
C ASN A 423 0.18 -8.25 27.18
N GLY A 424 -0.34 -7.06 27.45
CA GLY A 424 0.49 -5.88 27.72
C GLY A 424 1.08 -5.19 26.49
N HIS A 425 0.70 -5.60 25.26
CA HIS A 425 0.94 -4.77 24.07
C HIS A 425 0.13 -3.45 24.10
N ALA A 426 -0.78 -3.31 25.08
CA ALA A 426 -1.46 -2.06 25.45
C ALA A 426 -0.53 -0.96 26.03
N LYS A 427 0.77 -1.21 26.24
CA LYS A 427 1.75 -0.12 26.43
C LYS A 427 2.18 0.50 25.10
N MET A 428 1.22 1.05 24.37
CA MET A 428 1.50 2.21 23.53
C MET A 428 1.61 3.43 24.45
N GLU A 429 2.61 3.46 25.31
CA GLU A 429 2.95 4.67 26.05
C GLU A 429 3.22 5.77 25.01
N GLN A 430 2.56 6.91 25.20
CA GLN A 430 2.88 8.17 24.51
C GLN A 430 4.41 8.33 24.45
N PRO A 431 4.97 8.94 23.39
CA PRO A 431 6.39 9.23 23.38
C PRO A 431 6.75 9.92 24.70
N PRO A 432 7.83 9.52 25.38
CA PRO A 432 8.26 10.21 26.58
C PRO A 432 8.32 11.69 26.24
N SER A 433 7.67 12.53 27.06
CA SER A 433 7.75 13.97 26.93
C SER A 433 9.22 14.32 26.73
N THR A 434 9.50 15.08 25.67
CA THR A 434 10.85 15.43 25.24
C THR A 434 11.54 16.22 26.34
N LYS A 435 12.12 15.52 27.31
CA LYS A 435 13.27 16.02 28.05
C LYS A 435 14.42 16.01 27.05
N ILE A 436 14.78 17.23 26.65
CA ILE A 436 15.88 17.58 25.77
C ILE A 436 17.10 16.73 26.13
N ALA A 437 17.41 15.73 25.29
CA ALA A 437 18.68 15.02 25.35
C ALA A 437 19.70 15.81 24.54
N HIS A 438 20.35 16.78 25.19
CA HIS A 438 21.62 17.32 24.70
C HIS A 438 22.71 16.27 24.94
N SER A 439 23.00 15.44 23.93
CA SER A 439 24.36 14.93 23.65
C SER A 439 24.32 13.91 22.51
N ASN A 440 24.28 14.37 21.26
CA ASN A 440 24.82 13.57 20.17
C ASN A 440 26.27 14.01 19.98
N GLY A 441 27.18 13.08 20.27
CA GLY A 441 28.61 13.22 20.07
C GLY A 441 28.93 13.49 18.62
N VAL A 442 29.10 14.77 18.29
CA VAL A 442 29.96 15.22 17.22
C VAL A 442 31.20 15.77 17.92
N HIS A 443 32.32 15.05 17.85
CA HIS A 443 33.59 15.60 18.29
C HIS A 443 33.87 16.87 17.45
N PRO A 444 34.11 18.04 18.06
CA PRO A 444 34.53 19.20 17.30
C PRO A 444 35.90 18.92 16.66
N PRO A 445 36.16 19.40 15.43
CA PRO A 445 37.45 19.22 14.79
C PRO A 445 38.53 19.90 15.63
N GLN A 446 39.57 19.14 16.00
CA GLN A 446 40.74 19.72 16.66
C GLN A 446 41.50 20.64 15.68
N PRO A 447 41.95 21.83 16.11
CA PRO A 447 42.74 22.71 15.27
C PRO A 447 44.16 22.14 15.10
N VAL A 448 44.53 21.83 13.87
CA VAL A 448 45.91 21.51 13.49
C VAL A 448 46.73 22.80 13.56
N LYS A 449 47.62 22.90 14.56
CA LYS A 449 48.67 23.93 14.60
C LYS A 449 49.73 23.59 13.56
N VAL A 450 49.79 24.36 12.49
CA VAL A 450 50.94 24.37 11.56
C VAL A 450 52.05 25.18 12.24
N ALA A 451 53.13 24.52 12.63
CA ALA A 451 54.38 25.20 12.97
C ALA A 451 55.15 25.43 11.66
N VAL A 452 55.30 26.69 11.30
CA VAL A 452 56.21 27.15 10.25
C VAL A 452 57.59 27.34 10.88
N ALA A 453 58.60 26.73 10.28
CA ALA A 453 59.95 27.28 10.21
C ALA A 453 60.17 27.76 8.78
#